data_AF-A0AAV0M9T1-F1
#
_entry.id   AF-A0AAV0M9T1-F1
#
_cell.length_a   1.000
_cell.length_b   1.000
_cell.length_c   1.000
_cell.angle_alpha   90.00
_cell.angle_beta   90.00
_cell.angle_gamma   90.00
#
_symmetry.space_group_name_H-M   'P 1'
#
loop_
_entity.id
_entity.type
_entity.pdbx_description
1 polymer ?
#
loop_
_entity_poly.entity_id
_entity_poly.type
_entity_poly.pdbx_seq_one_letter_code
_entity_poly.pdbx_strand_id
1 'polypeptide(L)' 'MLLLDEPTNHLDIETIDSLAEALSEWDGGLVLVSHDFRLINQVAKEIWVCENQAVTRWGGDIMDFKQHLRKKAGLSD' A
#
# COMPACT_ATOMS: atom_id res chain seq x y z
N MET A 1 -16.02 6.86 4.47
CA MET A 1 -14.78 6.91 3.69
C MET A 1 -13.65 7.22 4.64
N LEU A 2 -12.56 6.45 4.63
CA LEU A 2 -11.37 6.62 5.46
C LEU A 2 -10.20 7.04 4.58
N LEU A 3 -9.42 8.02 5.04
CA LEU A 3 -8.19 8.48 4.41
C LEU A 3 -7.09 8.36 5.47
N LEU A 4 -6.12 7.47 5.24
CA LEU A 4 -5.04 7.20 6.18
C LEU A 4 -3.71 7.56 5.53
N ASP A 5 -2.93 8.40 6.21
CA ASP A 5 -1.59 8.79 5.78
C ASP A 5 -0.59 8.30 6.83
N GLU A 6 0.23 7.33 6.43
CA GLU A 6 1.24 6.65 7.26
C GLU A 6 0.70 6.15 8.62
N PRO A 7 -0.37 5.33 8.64
CA PRO A 7 -1.02 4.91 9.89
C PRO A 7 -0.20 3.91 10.71
N THR A 8 0.89 3.37 10.17
CA THR A 8 1.78 2.44 10.86
C THR A 8 2.83 3.15 11.72
N ASN A 9 2.87 4.49 11.71
CA ASN A 9 3.87 5.23 12.46
C ASN A 9 3.72 4.97 13.97
N HIS A 10 4.83 4.65 14.63
CA HIS A 10 4.88 4.27 16.04
C HIS A 10 4.07 3.02 16.44
N LEU A 11 3.61 2.20 15.49
CA LEU A 11 2.95 0.92 15.77
C LEU A 11 3.94 -0.24 15.80
N ASP A 12 3.68 -1.21 16.67
CA ASP A 12 4.34 -2.51 16.61
C ASP A 12 3.68 -3.44 15.59
N ILE A 13 4.32 -4.57 15.32
CA ILE A 13 3.88 -5.51 14.29
C ILE A 13 2.49 -6.08 14.60
N GLU A 14 2.20 -6.41 15.86
CA GLU A 14 0.91 -6.97 16.26
C GLU A 14 -0.24 -5.97 16.07
N THR A 15 0.02 -4.68 16.36
CA THR A 15 -0.98 -3.62 16.14
C THR A 15 -1.19 -3.35 14.66
N ILE A 16 -0.14 -3.46 13.82
CA ILE A 16 -0.27 -3.34 12.36
C ILE A 16 -1.15 -4.46 11.80
N ASP A 17 -0.94 -5.71 12.23
CA ASP A 17 -1.76 -6.84 11.78
C ASP A 17 -3.22 -6.67 12.22
N SER A 18 -3.45 -6.23 13.46
CA SER A 18 -4.81 -5.95 13.97
C SER A 18 -5.49 -4.81 13.20
N LEU A 19 -4.74 -3.76 12.87
CA LEU A 19 -5.23 -2.65 12.05
C LEU A 19 -5.59 -3.13 10.64
N ALA A 20 -4.76 -3.98 10.04
CA ALA A 20 -5.01 -4.51 8.71
C ALA A 20 -6.27 -5.38 8.68
N GLU A 21 -6.47 -6.23 9.69
CA GLU A 21 -7.69 -7.03 9.83
C GLU A 21 -8.93 -6.14 9.93
N ALA A 22 -8.92 -5.14 10.83
CA ALA A 22 -10.02 -4.20 10.98
C ALA A 22 -10.32 -3.40 9.70
N LEU A 23 -9.28 -2.99 8.96
CA LEU A 23 -9.44 -2.29 7.69
C LEU A 23 -9.94 -3.22 6.56
N SER A 24 -9.62 -4.51 6.62
CA SER A 24 -10.08 -5.49 5.63
C SER A 24 -11.58 -5.80 5.77
N GLU A 25 -12.10 -5.73 7.00
CA GLU A 25 -13.52 -5.92 7.33
C GLU A 25 -14.35 -4.64 7.16
N TRP A 26 -13.72 -3.50 6.88
CA TRP A 26 -14.40 -2.22 6.73
C TRP A 26 -15.15 -2.13 5.40
N ASP A 27 -16.48 -2.03 5.46
CA ASP A 27 -17.36 -1.95 4.28
C ASP A 27 -17.33 -0.58 3.54
N GLY A 28 -16.65 0.42 4.08
CA GLY A 28 -16.57 1.74 3.46
C GLY A 28 -15.38 1.90 2.49
N GLY A 29 -15.38 3.00 1.73
CA GLY A 29 -14.21 3.36 0.92
C GLY A 29 -12.98 3.69 1.79
N LEU A 30 -11.82 3.19 1.38
CA LEU A 30 -10.51 3.40 2.02
C LEU A 30 -9.51 3.91 1.00
N VAL A 31 -8.80 4.99 1.35
CA VAL A 31 -7.56 5.41 0.68
C VAL A 31 -6.45 5.38 1.71
N LEU A 32 -5.38 4.67 1.39
CA LEU A 32 -4.24 4.45 2.28
C LEU A 32 -2.95 4.89 1.59
N VAL A 33 -2.16 5.69 2.29
CA VAL A 33 -0.76 5.98 1.97
C VAL A 33 0.09 5.35 3.06
N SER A 34 1.04 4.50 2.68
CA SER A 34 1.95 3.83 3.61
C SER A 34 3.23 3.42 2.88
N HIS A 35 4.32 3.32 3.62
CA HIS A 35 5.55 2.66 3.17
C HIS A 35 5.63 1.17 3.56
N ASP A 36 4.66 0.67 4.34
CA ASP A 36 4.61 -0.72 4.77
C ASP A 36 3.92 -1.61 3.72
N PHE A 37 4.73 -2.40 3.02
CA PHE A 37 4.26 -3.36 2.02
C PHE A 37 3.34 -4.44 2.57
N ARG A 38 3.47 -4.85 3.84
CA ARG A 38 2.62 -5.90 4.44
C ARG A 38 1.20 -5.39 4.62
N LEU A 39 1.06 -4.20 5.22
CA LEU A 39 -0.23 -3.55 5.39
C LEU A 39 -0.92 -3.36 4.03
N ILE A 40 -0.21 -2.78 3.06
CA ILE A 40 -0.74 -2.56 1.71
C ILE A 40 -1.19 -3.89 1.08
N ASN A 41 -0.37 -4.93 1.16
CA ASN A 41 -0.70 -6.24 0.59
C ASN A 41 -1.94 -6.89 1.22
N GLN A 42 -2.22 -6.60 2.49
CA GLN A 42 -3.36 -7.18 3.21
C GLN A 42 -4.67 -6.40 2.95
N VAL A 43 -4.62 -5.08 2.80
CA VAL A 43 -5.83 -4.23 2.74
C VAL A 43 -6.15 -3.66 1.35
N ALA A 44 -5.13 -3.44 0.51
CA ALA A 44 -5.30 -2.73 -0.76
C ALA A 44 -5.81 -3.67 -1.86
N LYS A 45 -6.96 -3.32 -2.45
CA LYS A 45 -7.53 -4.03 -3.61
C LYS A 45 -6.96 -3.54 -4.94
N GLU A 46 -6.50 -2.28 -4.97
CA GLU A 46 -5.92 -1.64 -6.14
C GLU A 46 -4.76 -0.74 -5.70
N ILE A 47 -3.74 -0.64 -6.55
CA ILE A 47 -2.59 0.25 -6.33
C ILE A 47 -2.70 1.43 -7.29
N TRP A 48 -2.48 2.64 -6.76
CA TRP A 48 -2.46 3.88 -7.54
C TRP A 48 -1.09 4.53 -7.39
N VAL A 49 -0.49 4.91 -8.50
CA VAL A 49 0.86 5.46 -8.57
C VAL A 49 0.78 6.92 -8.94
N CYS A 50 1.35 7.78 -8.08
CA CYS A 50 1.48 9.21 -8.35
C CYS A 50 2.88 9.49 -8.90
N GLU A 51 2.98 9.72 -10.20
CA GLU A 51 4.23 10.10 -10.86
C GLU A 51 3.95 10.95 -12.10
N ASN A 52 4.95 11.70 -12.58
CA ASN A 52 4.84 12.50 -13.82
C ASN A 52 3.63 13.46 -13.82
N GLN A 53 3.31 14.05 -12.66
CA GLN A 53 2.14 14.93 -12.47
C GLN A 53 0.78 14.26 -12.73
N ALA A 54 0.72 12.93 -12.72
CA ALA A 54 -0.50 12.17 -12.91
C ALA A 54 -0.63 11.08 -11.83
N VAL A 55 -1.87 10.67 -11.55
CA VAL A 55 -2.15 9.48 -10.74
C VAL A 55 -2.76 8.43 -11.65
N THR A 56 -2.09 7.29 -11.78
CA THR A 56 -2.53 6.19 -12.65
C THR A 56 -2.72 4.93 -11.83
N ARG A 57 -3.74 4.15 -12.21
CA ARG A 57 -3.96 2.84 -11.62
C ARG A 57 -2.87 1.88 -12.13
N TRP A 58 -2.22 1.18 -11.20
CA TRP A 58 -1.30 0.10 -11.50
C TRP A 58 -2.07 -1.19 -11.82
N GLY A 59 -1.62 -1.93 -12.82
CA GLY A 59 -2.30 -3.12 -13.32
C GLY A 59 -1.96 -4.42 -12.59
N GLY A 60 -0.93 -4.43 -11.76
CA GLY A 60 -0.50 -5.59 -10.98
C GLY A 60 -0.79 -5.44 -9.48
N ASP A 61 -0.28 -6.37 -8.69
CA ASP A 61 -0.32 -6.27 -7.23
C ASP A 61 0.85 -5.42 -6.69
N ILE A 62 0.94 -5.32 -5.37
CA ILE A 62 2.01 -4.60 -4.69
C ILE A 62 3.39 -5.27 -4.84
N MET A 63 3.44 -6.60 -5.04
CA MET A 63 4.69 -7.33 -5.27
C MET A 63 5.23 -7.06 -6.66
N ASP A 64 4.36 -7.03 -7.67
CA ASP A 64 4.69 -6.60 -9.04
C ASP A 64 5.20 -5.16 -9.03
N PHE A 65 4.54 -4.28 -8.27
CA PHE A 65 4.96 -2.89 -8.12
C PHE A 65 6.35 -2.80 -7.47
N LYS A 66 6.63 -3.58 -6.43
CA LYS A 66 7.95 -3.66 -5.80
C LYS A 66 9.03 -4.10 -6.77
N GLN A 67 8.76 -5.10 -7.61
CA GLN A 67 9.71 -5.52 -8.66
C GLN A 67 9.92 -4.42 -9.71
N HIS A 68 8.85 -3.74 -10.12
CA HIS A 68 8.93 -2.61 -11.03
C HIS A 68 9.83 -1.50 -10.48
N LEU A 69 9.67 -1.14 -9.20
CA LEU A 69 10.53 -0.16 -8.53
C LEU A 69 12.01 -0.59 -8.50
N ARG A 70 12.30 -1.86 -8.22
CA ARG A 70 13.69 -2.39 -8.23
C ARG A 70 14.33 -2.27 -9.60
N LYS A 71 13.61 -2.64 -10.67
CA LYS A 71 14.07 -2.48 -12.06
C LYS A 71 14.32 -1.02 -12.41
N LYS A 72 13.41 -0.13 -12.01
CA LYS A 72 13.53 1.33 -12.25
C LYS A 72 14.72 1.95 -11.51
N ALA A 73 15.06 1.43 -10.33
CA ALA A 73 16.22 1.86 -9.55
C ALA A 73 17.56 1.33 -10.06
N GLY A 74 17.58 0.55 -11.16
CA GLY A 74 18.81 -0.06 -11.68
C GLY A 74 19.35 -1.21 -10.82
N LEU A 75 18.57 -1.69 -9.85
CA LEU A 75 18.88 -2.84 -8.99
C LEU A 75 18.39 -4.14 -9.67
N SER A 76 18.84 -4.36 -10.90
CA SER A 76 18.72 -5.63 -11.60
C SER A 76 19.97 -6.45 -11.28
N ASP A 77 19.79 -7.61 -10.65
CA ASP A 77 20.84 -8.64 -10.55
C ASP A 77 21.32 -9.07 -11.95
#